data_AF-A0A9D8ER85-F1
#
_entry.id   AF-A0A9D8ER85-F1
#
_cell.length_a   1.000
_cell.length_b   1.000
_cell.length_c   1.000
_cell.angle_alpha   90.00
_cell.angle_beta   90.00
_cell.angle_gamma   90.00
#
_symmetry.space_group_name_H-M   'P 1'
#
loop_
_entity.id
_entity.type
_entity.pdbx_description
1 polymer ?
#
loop_
_entity_poly.entity_id
_entity_poly.type
_entity_poly.pdbx_seq_one_letter_code
_entity_poly.pdbx_strand_id
1 'polypeptide(L)'
;MPPLISKEIFALGVPVLGICYGMHLITHLLGGKITGSGRNEYGKTTINFSLDCPLFDGLKQKEICWMSHRDSVSRPPKDFRIIASTQSLPIAGIENSAEKIYGIQFHPEVIHTPSGMDILKNFLFNICGCSSTWTVVSIIENQVKEIKDTVKDGNVICALSGGVDSTVAAILVNKAVGRKLTCIFVDHGLLRAGEDIQVEKTFRKNFKINLVHVKAKKRFLSKLKGVIDPEEKRKIIGNEFIRVFEEEAKKIKNVDYLVQGTLYSDVIESGTRDAAKIKSHHNVAGLPDDMKMKLIEPLRQLFKDEVRKLGIELGLSEEIVRRQPFPGPGLAIRIIGEVT
;
A
#
# COMPACT_ATOMS: atom_id res chain seq x y z
N MET A 1 26.19 14.56 -3.99
CA MET A 1 26.51 13.70 -2.84
C MET A 1 25.32 12.77 -2.65
N PRO A 2 25.51 11.46 -2.53
CA PRO A 2 24.37 10.55 -2.34
C PRO A 2 23.70 10.84 -0.97
N PRO A 3 22.42 10.51 -0.79
CA PRO A 3 21.66 10.89 0.39
C PRO A 3 22.24 10.21 1.65
N LEU A 4 22.51 11.01 2.69
CA LEU A 4 23.03 10.52 3.96
C LEU A 4 21.94 10.46 5.03
N ILE A 5 22.18 9.62 6.03
CA ILE A 5 21.39 9.54 7.26
C ILE A 5 22.23 10.00 8.46
N SER A 6 21.58 10.35 9.56
CA SER A 6 22.24 10.63 10.84
C SER A 6 22.99 9.39 11.34
N LYS A 7 24.26 9.54 11.72
CA LYS A 7 25.08 8.43 12.25
C LYS A 7 24.53 7.90 13.59
N GLU A 8 23.84 8.77 14.32
CA GLU A 8 23.22 8.52 15.62
C GLU A 8 22.21 7.35 15.57
N ILE A 9 21.68 7.00 14.39
CA ILE A 9 20.80 5.84 14.23
C ILE A 9 21.45 4.53 14.71
N PHE A 10 22.77 4.40 14.56
CA PHE A 10 23.52 3.22 14.99
C PHE A 10 23.80 3.20 16.49
N ALA A 11 23.54 4.29 17.21
CA ALA A 11 23.72 4.41 18.66
C ALA A 11 22.41 4.25 19.44
N LEU A 12 21.28 3.99 18.76
CA LEU A 12 19.96 3.86 19.40
C LEU A 12 19.75 2.54 20.15
N GLY A 13 20.69 1.58 20.05
CA GLY A 13 20.56 0.27 20.68
C GLY A 13 19.49 -0.63 20.05
N VAL A 14 19.03 -0.30 18.84
CA VAL A 14 18.09 -1.13 18.06
C VAL A 14 18.84 -1.84 16.93
N PRO A 15 18.50 -3.09 16.60
CA PRO A 15 19.14 -3.79 15.48
C PRO A 15 18.92 -3.08 14.15
N VAL A 16 19.92 -3.13 13.28
CA VAL A 16 19.87 -2.46 11.96
C VAL A 16 20.25 -3.45 10.86
N LEU A 17 19.47 -3.50 9.78
CA LEU A 17 19.80 -4.21 8.55
C LEU A 17 19.92 -3.21 7.39
N GLY A 18 21.15 -3.02 6.90
CA GLY A 18 21.43 -2.23 5.70
C GLY A 18 21.43 -3.10 4.45
N ILE A 19 20.53 -2.83 3.51
CA ILE A 19 20.42 -3.57 2.25
C ILE A 19 21.03 -2.73 1.11
N CYS A 20 21.97 -3.31 0.37
CA CYS A 20 22.69 -2.70 -0.74
C CYS A 20 23.31 -1.33 -0.35
N TYR A 21 22.69 -0.22 -0.77
CA TYR A 21 23.13 1.12 -0.38
C TYR A 21 23.13 1.33 1.15
N GLY A 22 22.24 0.66 1.88
CA GLY A 22 22.25 0.67 3.35
C GLY A 22 23.54 0.07 3.94
N MET A 23 24.06 -1.00 3.36
CA MET A 23 25.36 -1.57 3.75
C MET A 23 26.51 -0.59 3.47
N HIS A 24 26.42 0.16 2.35
CA HIS A 24 27.38 1.22 2.04
C HIS A 24 27.30 2.36 3.06
N LEU A 25 26.10 2.81 3.43
CA LEU A 25 25.93 3.83 4.47
C LEU A 25 26.51 3.40 5.81
N ILE A 26 26.21 2.18 6.26
CA ILE A 26 26.81 1.58 7.48
C ILE A 26 28.34 1.64 7.38
N THR A 27 28.88 1.16 6.25
CA THR A 27 30.33 1.12 6.02
C THR A 27 30.94 2.51 6.08
N HIS A 28 30.38 3.48 5.36
CA HIS A 28 30.91 4.84 5.27
C HIS A 28 30.84 5.58 6.60
N LEU A 29 29.68 5.57 7.27
CA LEU A 29 29.44 6.33 8.50
C LEU A 29 30.20 5.75 9.71
N LEU A 30 30.53 4.46 9.68
CA LEU A 30 31.28 3.78 10.74
C LEU A 30 32.79 3.64 10.42
N GLY A 31 33.31 4.32 9.38
CA GLY A 31 34.75 4.43 9.12
C GLY A 31 35.37 3.29 8.30
N GLY A 32 34.54 2.46 7.67
CA GLY A 32 34.93 1.53 6.62
C GLY A 32 35.29 2.25 5.30
N LYS A 33 35.65 1.48 4.27
CA LYS A 33 36.04 2.01 2.95
C LYS A 33 35.22 1.38 1.85
N ILE A 34 34.69 2.23 0.98
CA ILE A 34 33.98 1.84 -0.25
C ILE A 34 34.87 2.21 -1.43
N THR A 35 34.87 1.37 -2.45
CA THR A 35 35.58 1.60 -3.73
C THR A 35 34.62 1.38 -4.88
N GLY A 36 34.75 2.17 -5.94
CA GLY A 36 34.09 1.83 -7.20
C GLY A 36 34.66 0.52 -7.73
N SER A 37 33.81 -0.49 -7.95
CA SER A 37 34.28 -1.81 -8.38
C SER A 37 34.70 -1.85 -9.86
N GLY A 38 34.49 -0.76 -10.62
CA GLY A 38 34.77 -0.65 -12.06
C GLY A 38 33.95 -1.60 -12.94
N ARG A 39 33.22 -2.54 -12.32
CA ARG A 39 32.34 -3.52 -12.92
C ARG A 39 30.98 -3.43 -12.23
N ASN A 40 29.97 -3.38 -13.07
CA ASN A 40 28.57 -3.42 -12.68
C ASN A 40 28.16 -4.89 -12.51
N GLU A 41 27.83 -5.31 -11.29
CA GLU A 41 27.22 -6.63 -11.07
C GLU A 41 25.74 -6.44 -10.77
N TYR A 42 24.92 -6.72 -11.78
CA TYR A 42 23.46 -6.75 -11.69
C TYR A 42 23.01 -8.15 -12.09
N GLY A 43 22.34 -8.85 -11.18
CA GLY A 43 21.77 -10.15 -11.51
C GLY A 43 21.84 -11.19 -10.41
N LYS A 44 21.53 -12.42 -10.81
CA LYS A 44 21.61 -13.59 -9.95
C LYS A 44 23.08 -13.95 -9.73
N THR A 45 23.50 -13.94 -8.48
CA THR A 45 24.87 -14.28 -8.07
C THR A 45 24.81 -15.35 -6.99
N THR A 46 25.74 -16.32 -7.05
CA THR A 46 25.92 -17.29 -5.96
C THR A 46 26.69 -16.62 -4.83
N ILE A 47 26.06 -16.56 -3.66
CA ILE A 47 26.65 -16.00 -2.44
C ILE A 47 26.99 -17.15 -1.49
N ASN A 48 28.16 -17.04 -0.88
CA ASN A 48 28.67 -17.91 0.17
C ASN A 48 28.44 -17.25 1.53
N PHE A 49 27.54 -17.83 2.33
CA PHE A 49 27.16 -17.36 3.66
C PHE A 49 28.01 -17.99 4.76
N SER A 50 28.25 -17.21 5.81
CA SER A 50 28.81 -17.71 7.08
C SER A 50 27.65 -18.20 7.94
N LEU A 51 27.52 -19.53 8.06
CA LEU A 51 26.35 -20.16 8.70
C LEU A 51 26.32 -20.01 10.24
N ASP A 52 27.36 -19.44 10.83
CA ASP A 52 27.41 -19.01 12.22
C ASP A 52 26.87 -17.57 12.42
N CYS A 53 26.37 -16.92 11.36
CA CYS A 53 25.67 -15.65 11.41
C CYS A 53 24.16 -15.89 11.65
N PRO A 54 23.55 -15.29 12.70
CA PRO A 54 22.12 -15.45 12.98
C PRO A 54 21.20 -15.01 11.83
N LEU A 55 21.66 -14.11 10.96
CA LEU A 55 20.91 -13.65 9.79
C LEU A 55 20.67 -14.77 8.77
N PHE A 56 21.56 -15.77 8.73
CA PHE A 56 21.53 -16.90 7.78
C PHE A 56 21.18 -18.23 8.44
N ASP A 57 20.62 -18.19 9.65
CA ASP A 57 20.17 -19.40 10.35
C ASP A 57 19.18 -20.21 9.50
N GLY A 58 19.37 -21.53 9.47
CA GLY A 58 18.57 -22.46 8.66
C GLY A 58 18.83 -22.44 7.14
N LEU A 59 19.76 -21.61 6.64
CA LEU A 59 20.08 -21.51 5.21
C LEU A 59 21.24 -22.43 4.79
N LYS A 60 21.40 -22.61 3.47
CA LYS A 60 22.55 -23.31 2.90
C LYS A 60 23.74 -22.37 2.80
N GLN A 61 24.94 -22.93 2.88
CA GLN A 61 26.17 -22.16 2.74
C GLN A 61 26.26 -21.41 1.40
N LYS A 62 25.74 -21.99 0.31
CA LYS A 62 25.75 -21.34 -1.02
C LYS A 62 24.34 -21.20 -1.54
N GLU A 63 23.93 -19.97 -1.84
CA GLU A 63 22.60 -19.67 -2.35
C GLU A 63 22.60 -18.60 -3.43
N ILE A 64 21.52 -18.56 -4.22
CA ILE A 64 21.33 -17.56 -5.27
C ILE A 64 20.68 -16.33 -4.67
N CYS A 65 21.31 -15.17 -4.85
CA CYS A 65 20.77 -13.88 -4.44
C CYS A 65 20.80 -12.88 -5.58
N TRP A 66 19.98 -11.84 -5.47
CA TRP A 66 19.96 -10.72 -6.43
C TRP A 66 20.92 -9.61 -6.01
N MET A 67 22.00 -9.46 -6.78
CA MET A 67 22.98 -8.39 -6.62
C MET A 67 22.60 -7.19 -7.50
N SER A 68 22.83 -5.99 -6.98
CA SER A 68 22.63 -4.75 -7.74
C SER A 68 23.56 -3.66 -7.24
N HIS A 69 24.82 -3.67 -7.65
CA HIS A 69 25.79 -2.68 -7.17
C HIS A 69 26.80 -2.22 -8.23
N ARG A 70 27.29 -1.00 -8.03
CA ARG A 70 28.42 -0.38 -8.76
C ARG A 70 29.66 -0.19 -7.90
N ASP A 71 29.43 -0.06 -6.61
CA ASP A 71 30.46 0.12 -5.60
C ASP A 71 30.52 -1.12 -4.73
N SER A 72 31.66 -1.34 -4.11
CA SER A 72 31.90 -2.44 -3.19
C SER A 72 32.56 -1.95 -1.91
N VAL A 73 32.26 -2.63 -0.81
CA VAL A 73 33.03 -2.46 0.42
C VAL A 73 34.40 -3.09 0.20
N SER A 74 35.46 -2.29 0.35
CA SER A 74 36.87 -2.75 0.28
C SER A 74 37.46 -2.98 1.67
N ARG A 75 36.92 -2.31 2.69
CA ARG A 75 37.29 -2.51 4.09
C ARG A 75 36.05 -2.34 4.97
N PRO A 76 35.66 -3.35 5.78
CA PRO A 76 34.56 -3.18 6.71
C PRO A 76 34.93 -2.16 7.80
N PRO A 77 33.94 -1.60 8.52
CA PRO A 77 34.21 -0.83 9.74
C PRO A 77 34.98 -1.65 10.78
N LYS A 78 35.58 -0.97 11.75
CA LYS A 78 36.22 -1.64 12.89
C LYS A 78 35.18 -2.49 13.64
N ASP A 79 35.58 -3.66 14.12
CA ASP A 79 34.76 -4.59 14.90
C ASP A 79 33.60 -5.23 14.11
N PHE A 80 33.57 -5.05 12.78
CA PHE A 80 32.69 -5.81 11.89
C PHE A 80 33.43 -7.03 11.31
N ARG A 81 32.74 -8.16 11.24
CA ARG A 81 33.19 -9.35 10.53
C ARG A 81 32.47 -9.50 9.19
N ILE A 82 33.10 -10.18 8.24
CA ILE A 82 32.50 -10.52 6.94
C ILE A 82 31.62 -11.75 7.14
N ILE A 83 30.36 -11.69 6.67
CA ILE A 83 29.38 -12.78 6.82
C ILE A 83 28.91 -13.35 5.48
N ALA A 84 29.17 -12.66 4.38
CA ALA A 84 28.83 -13.15 3.04
C ALA A 84 29.89 -12.72 2.02
N SER A 85 30.14 -13.57 1.03
CA SER A 85 31.08 -13.32 -0.07
C SER A 85 30.58 -13.95 -1.37
N THR A 86 31.08 -13.49 -2.51
CA THR A 86 30.89 -14.14 -3.82
C THR A 86 32.25 -14.49 -4.42
N GLN A 87 32.26 -15.15 -5.58
CA GLN A 87 33.51 -15.42 -6.28
C GLN A 87 34.26 -14.13 -6.69
N SER A 88 33.53 -13.07 -7.04
CA SER A 88 34.05 -11.78 -7.51
C SER A 88 34.15 -10.71 -6.41
N LEU A 89 33.40 -10.87 -5.31
CA LEU A 89 33.24 -9.87 -4.27
C LEU A 89 33.50 -10.48 -2.88
N PRO A 90 34.66 -10.23 -2.26
CA PRO A 90 34.99 -10.83 -0.96
C PRO A 90 34.11 -10.33 0.19
N ILE A 91 33.50 -9.14 0.06
CA ILE A 91 32.66 -8.52 1.09
C ILE A 91 31.27 -8.27 0.51
N ALA A 92 30.41 -9.30 0.56
CA ALA A 92 29.01 -9.23 0.17
C ALA A 92 28.06 -9.10 1.38
N GLY A 93 28.60 -9.21 2.59
CA GLY A 93 27.87 -8.92 3.82
C GLY A 93 28.81 -8.73 5.01
N ILE A 94 28.39 -7.88 5.94
CA ILE A 94 29.12 -7.54 7.16
C ILE A 94 28.19 -7.60 8.37
N GLU A 95 28.72 -7.90 9.55
CA GLU A 95 27.98 -7.74 10.80
C GLU A 95 28.86 -7.22 11.94
N ASN A 96 28.23 -6.52 12.87
CA ASN A 96 28.69 -6.34 14.24
C ASN A 96 27.66 -6.99 15.16
N SER A 97 28.03 -8.12 15.75
CA SER A 97 27.12 -8.92 16.57
C SER A 97 26.81 -8.26 17.92
N ALA A 98 27.73 -7.46 18.47
CA ALA A 98 27.53 -6.76 19.74
C ALA A 98 26.47 -5.65 19.62
N GLU A 99 26.53 -4.87 18.54
CA GLU A 99 25.59 -3.79 18.26
C GLU A 99 24.37 -4.24 17.43
N LYS A 100 24.33 -5.52 17.03
CA LYS A 100 23.30 -6.09 16.14
C LYS A 100 23.10 -5.29 14.84
N ILE A 101 24.21 -4.86 14.24
CA ILE A 101 24.21 -4.13 12.96
C ILE A 101 24.65 -5.08 11.85
N TYR A 102 23.82 -5.23 10.84
CA TYR A 102 24.02 -6.11 9.70
C TYR A 102 23.98 -5.31 8.41
N GLY A 103 24.83 -5.67 7.45
CA GLY A 103 24.83 -5.10 6.10
C GLY A 103 24.95 -6.22 5.08
N ILE A 104 24.12 -6.20 4.04
CA ILE A 104 24.16 -7.15 2.93
C ILE A 104 24.15 -6.41 1.59
N GLN A 105 24.91 -6.91 0.61
CA GLN A 105 25.05 -6.27 -0.70
C GLN A 105 23.92 -6.64 -1.68
N PHE A 106 23.19 -7.71 -1.38
CA PHE A 106 22.11 -8.27 -2.18
C PHE A 106 20.73 -7.92 -1.60
N HIS A 107 19.69 -8.13 -2.39
CA HIS A 107 18.30 -7.79 -2.07
C HIS A 107 17.51 -9.04 -1.63
N PRO A 108 17.25 -9.24 -0.32
CA PRO A 108 16.41 -10.35 0.15
C PRO A 108 14.91 -10.14 -0.11
N GLU A 109 14.48 -8.91 -0.38
CA GLU A 109 13.07 -8.55 -0.59
C GLU A 109 12.53 -8.91 -1.97
N VAL A 110 13.40 -9.29 -2.91
CA VAL A 110 13.00 -9.61 -4.30
C VAL A 110 12.91 -11.12 -4.51
N ILE A 111 11.98 -11.54 -5.37
CA ILE A 111 11.73 -12.95 -5.71
C ILE A 111 12.96 -13.69 -6.27
N HIS A 112 13.94 -12.95 -6.80
CA HIS A 112 15.18 -13.49 -7.34
C HIS A 112 16.17 -13.97 -6.28
N THR A 113 15.89 -13.72 -4.99
CA THR A 113 16.58 -14.30 -3.84
C THR A 113 15.62 -15.27 -3.15
N PRO A 114 15.62 -16.58 -3.49
CA PRO A 114 14.60 -17.52 -3.03
C PRO A 114 14.47 -17.65 -1.51
N SER A 115 15.58 -17.53 -0.78
CA SER A 115 15.65 -17.55 0.69
C SER A 115 15.50 -16.17 1.34
N GLY A 116 15.25 -15.14 0.54
CA GLY A 116 15.26 -13.77 1.04
C GLY A 116 14.22 -13.49 2.12
N MET A 117 13.05 -14.13 2.03
CA MET A 117 12.04 -14.08 3.09
C MET A 117 12.52 -14.71 4.40
N ASP A 118 13.33 -15.77 4.35
CA ASP A 118 13.86 -16.42 5.55
C ASP A 118 14.95 -15.55 6.21
N ILE A 119 15.78 -14.88 5.40
CA ILE A 119 16.73 -13.84 5.87
C ILE A 119 15.98 -12.72 6.61
N LEU A 120 14.89 -12.21 6.03
CA LEU A 120 14.08 -11.17 6.65
C LEU A 120 13.39 -11.65 7.93
N LYS A 121 12.92 -12.91 7.98
CA LYS A 121 12.37 -13.52 9.21
C LYS A 121 13.43 -13.64 10.30
N ASN A 122 14.63 -14.11 9.97
CA ASN A 122 15.74 -14.21 10.93
C ASN A 122 16.05 -12.84 11.54
N PHE A 123 16.07 -11.79 10.71
CA PHE A 123 16.26 -10.44 11.20
C PHE A 123 15.12 -9.96 12.11
N LEU A 124 13.85 -10.11 11.69
CA LEU A 124 12.71 -9.62 12.45
C LEU A 124 12.46 -10.39 13.75
N PHE A 125 12.48 -11.72 13.70
CA PHE A 125 12.06 -12.57 14.81
C PHE A 125 13.22 -12.97 15.72
N ASN A 126 14.36 -13.37 15.15
CA ASN A 126 15.47 -13.88 15.96
C ASN A 126 16.37 -12.74 16.46
N ILE A 127 16.66 -11.76 15.62
CA ILE A 127 17.59 -10.65 15.95
C ILE A 127 16.85 -9.50 16.65
N CYS A 128 15.73 -9.03 16.06
CA CYS A 128 14.94 -7.93 16.62
C CYS A 128 13.99 -8.36 17.75
N GLY A 129 13.63 -9.65 17.83
CA GLY A 129 12.67 -10.14 18.83
C GLY A 129 11.25 -9.62 18.59
N CYS A 130 10.89 -9.28 17.35
CA CYS A 130 9.54 -8.83 17.02
C CYS A 130 8.54 -9.97 17.21
N SER A 131 7.31 -9.65 17.61
CA SER A 131 6.19 -10.59 17.62
C SER A 131 5.38 -10.47 16.32
N SER A 132 4.86 -11.59 15.80
CA SER A 132 3.99 -11.61 14.61
C SER A 132 2.56 -11.13 14.92
N THR A 133 2.42 -9.90 15.40
CA THR A 133 1.12 -9.32 15.79
C THR A 133 0.38 -8.71 14.61
N TRP A 134 1.04 -8.46 13.47
CA TRP A 134 0.40 -7.91 12.28
C TRP A 134 -0.32 -9.01 11.47
N THR A 135 -1.51 -9.38 11.92
CA THR A 135 -2.37 -10.39 11.29
C THR A 135 -3.68 -9.77 10.82
N VAL A 136 -4.32 -10.35 9.79
CA VAL A 136 -5.59 -9.83 9.26
C VAL A 136 -6.66 -9.69 10.35
N VAL A 137 -6.75 -10.68 11.26
CA VAL A 137 -7.68 -10.66 12.39
C VAL A 137 -7.38 -9.48 13.33
N SER A 138 -6.12 -9.35 13.77
CA SER A 138 -5.71 -8.23 14.65
C SER A 138 -5.92 -6.86 14.01
N ILE A 139 -5.71 -6.74 12.69
CA ILE A 139 -5.94 -5.50 11.94
C ILE A 139 -7.43 -5.16 11.96
N ILE A 140 -8.30 -6.13 11.68
CA ILE A 140 -9.75 -5.92 11.73
C ILE A 140 -10.19 -5.51 13.14
N GLU A 141 -9.72 -6.20 14.18
CA GLU A 141 -10.09 -5.90 15.57
C GLU A 141 -9.64 -4.50 15.99
N ASN A 142 -8.39 -4.14 15.71
CA ASN A 142 -7.84 -2.82 16.03
C ASN A 142 -8.56 -1.71 15.26
N GLN A 143 -8.77 -1.88 13.96
CA GLN A 143 -9.48 -0.89 13.14
C GLN A 143 -10.94 -0.73 13.59
N VAL A 144 -11.65 -1.83 13.88
CA VAL A 144 -13.02 -1.76 14.40
C VAL A 144 -13.08 -0.99 15.71
N LYS A 145 -12.11 -1.21 16.61
CA LYS A 145 -12.02 -0.49 17.88
C LYS A 145 -11.76 1.00 17.66
N GLU A 146 -10.75 1.34 16.86
CA GLU A 146 -10.38 2.73 16.56
C GLU A 146 -11.53 3.50 15.91
N ILE A 147 -12.24 2.88 14.95
CA ILE A 147 -13.41 3.48 14.31
C ILE A 147 -14.54 3.70 15.31
N LYS A 148 -14.82 2.74 16.21
CA LYS A 148 -15.84 2.91 17.26
C LYS A 148 -15.50 4.05 18.21
N ASP A 149 -14.26 4.13 18.65
CA ASP A 149 -13.77 5.16 19.58
C ASP A 149 -13.80 6.56 18.94
N THR A 150 -13.53 6.62 17.63
CA THR A 150 -13.55 7.86 16.83
C THR A 150 -14.98 8.31 16.55
N VAL A 151 -15.82 7.43 15.99
CA VAL A 151 -17.16 7.78 15.51
C VAL A 151 -18.14 8.00 16.67
N LYS A 152 -18.06 7.15 17.71
CA LYS A 152 -19.02 7.14 18.82
C LYS A 152 -20.47 7.12 18.32
N ASP A 153 -21.17 8.24 18.46
CA ASP A 153 -22.57 8.42 18.06
C ASP A 153 -22.78 9.18 16.74
N GLY A 154 -21.70 9.53 16.05
CA GLY A 154 -21.78 10.22 14.77
C GLY A 154 -22.30 9.35 13.62
N ASN A 155 -22.88 10.00 12.61
CA ASN A 155 -23.27 9.30 11.37
C ASN A 155 -22.15 9.34 10.34
N VAL A 156 -22.04 8.25 9.60
CA VAL A 156 -20.94 8.01 8.68
C VAL A 156 -21.49 7.81 7.28
N ILE A 157 -20.88 8.46 6.28
CA ILE A 157 -21.15 8.18 4.88
C ILE A 157 -19.94 7.59 4.17
N CYS A 158 -20.18 6.79 3.14
CA CYS A 158 -19.14 6.22 2.29
C CYS A 158 -19.53 6.33 0.82
N ALA A 159 -18.66 6.87 -0.01
CA ALA A 159 -18.80 6.83 -1.46
C ALA A 159 -18.34 5.45 -1.98
N LEU A 160 -19.24 4.69 -2.61
CA LEU A 160 -18.90 3.41 -3.23
C LEU A 160 -18.57 3.61 -4.71
N SER A 161 -17.38 3.18 -5.09
CA SER A 161 -16.93 3.16 -6.50
C SER A 161 -17.13 1.81 -7.18
N GLY A 162 -17.55 0.77 -6.44
CA GLY A 162 -17.59 -0.62 -6.92
C GLY A 162 -16.21 -1.31 -6.97
N GLY A 163 -15.14 -0.59 -6.60
CA GLY A 163 -13.81 -1.14 -6.43
C GLY A 163 -13.66 -1.94 -5.13
N VAL A 164 -12.61 -2.77 -5.07
CA VAL A 164 -12.30 -3.59 -3.89
C VAL A 164 -12.05 -2.71 -2.65
N ASP A 165 -11.32 -1.61 -2.79
CA ASP A 165 -10.88 -0.80 -1.63
C ASP A 165 -12.06 -0.11 -0.95
N SER A 166 -12.91 0.59 -1.71
CA SER A 166 -14.12 1.23 -1.17
C SER A 166 -15.09 0.20 -0.58
N THR A 167 -15.14 -1.00 -1.17
CA THR A 167 -15.98 -2.09 -0.65
C THR A 167 -15.47 -2.63 0.68
N VAL A 168 -14.16 -2.91 0.77
CA VAL A 168 -13.55 -3.42 2.01
C VAL A 168 -13.62 -2.36 3.12
N ALA A 169 -13.32 -1.10 2.81
CA ALA A 169 -13.45 0.00 3.76
C ALA A 169 -14.88 0.13 4.29
N ALA A 170 -15.88 0.09 3.41
CA ALA A 170 -17.29 0.18 3.80
C ALA A 170 -17.71 -0.99 4.71
N ILE A 171 -17.29 -2.22 4.40
CA ILE A 171 -17.63 -3.40 5.22
C ILE A 171 -16.93 -3.35 6.58
N LEU A 172 -15.67 -2.93 6.62
CA LEU A 172 -14.92 -2.77 7.86
C LEU A 172 -15.58 -1.71 8.76
N VAL A 173 -15.96 -0.57 8.21
CA VAL A 173 -16.68 0.48 8.94
C VAL A 173 -18.08 0.00 9.35
N ASN A 174 -18.80 -0.73 8.50
CA ASN A 174 -20.09 -1.32 8.86
C ASN A 174 -19.97 -2.28 10.05
N LYS A 175 -18.90 -3.08 10.12
CA LYS A 175 -18.61 -3.95 11.27
C LYS A 175 -18.40 -3.14 12.55
N ALA A 176 -17.89 -1.92 12.44
CA ALA A 176 -17.67 -1.02 13.57
C ALA A 176 -18.94 -0.28 14.02
N VAL A 177 -19.68 0.34 13.11
CA VAL A 177 -20.76 1.30 13.44
C VAL A 177 -22.15 0.86 13.01
N GLY A 178 -22.26 -0.24 12.25
CA GLY A 178 -23.53 -0.82 11.80
C GLY A 178 -24.42 0.18 11.07
N ARG A 179 -25.66 0.33 11.55
CA ARG A 179 -26.71 1.17 10.93
C ARG A 179 -26.36 2.67 10.83
N LYS A 180 -25.33 3.14 11.53
CA LYS A 180 -24.84 4.53 11.42
C LYS A 180 -24.10 4.79 10.10
N LEU A 181 -23.69 3.74 9.38
CA LEU A 181 -23.09 3.85 8.05
C LEU A 181 -24.15 3.91 6.97
N THR A 182 -24.07 4.93 6.12
CA THR A 182 -24.81 5.01 4.86
C THR A 182 -23.86 5.05 3.67
N CYS A 183 -23.94 4.05 2.80
CA CYS A 183 -23.18 4.00 1.57
C CYS A 183 -23.97 4.66 0.43
N ILE A 184 -23.32 5.52 -0.35
CA ILE A 184 -23.87 6.11 -1.57
C ILE A 184 -23.15 5.48 -2.75
N PHE A 185 -23.91 4.82 -3.63
CA PHE A 185 -23.41 4.24 -4.87
C PHE A 185 -24.01 4.99 -6.05
N VAL A 186 -23.16 5.69 -6.80
CA VAL A 186 -23.56 6.46 -7.99
C VAL A 186 -23.37 5.60 -9.23
N ASP A 187 -24.48 5.08 -9.75
CA ASP A 187 -24.51 4.41 -11.05
C ASP A 187 -24.53 5.47 -12.16
N HIS A 188 -23.33 5.82 -12.62
CA HIS A 188 -23.10 6.73 -13.74
C HIS A 188 -23.36 6.07 -15.12
N GLY A 189 -23.76 4.80 -15.17
CA GLY A 189 -24.10 4.10 -16.40
C GLY A 189 -22.91 3.70 -17.27
N LEU A 190 -21.68 3.76 -16.75
CA LEU A 190 -20.45 3.36 -17.45
C LEU A 190 -19.77 2.16 -16.76
N LEU A 191 -20.55 1.41 -15.98
CA LEU A 191 -20.11 0.20 -15.27
C LEU A 191 -20.10 -1.02 -16.19
N ARG A 192 -19.59 -2.16 -15.71
CA ARG A 192 -19.74 -3.43 -16.42
C ARG A 192 -21.18 -3.93 -16.34
N ALA A 193 -21.55 -4.80 -17.29
CA ALA A 193 -22.88 -5.43 -17.29
C ALA A 193 -23.15 -6.15 -15.96
N GLY A 194 -24.28 -5.83 -15.33
CA GLY A 194 -24.74 -6.43 -14.07
C GLY A 194 -23.97 -6.03 -12.81
N GLU A 195 -23.02 -5.11 -12.90
CA GLU A 195 -22.21 -4.66 -11.76
C GLU A 195 -23.05 -3.93 -10.70
N ASP A 196 -24.01 -3.13 -11.12
CA ASP A 196 -24.98 -2.44 -10.26
C ASP A 196 -25.81 -3.44 -9.42
N ILE A 197 -26.32 -4.50 -10.05
CA ILE A 197 -27.09 -5.56 -9.39
C ILE A 197 -26.22 -6.33 -8.40
N GLN A 198 -24.97 -6.62 -8.76
CA GLN A 198 -24.01 -7.32 -7.89
C GLN A 198 -23.66 -6.48 -6.65
N VAL A 199 -23.41 -5.18 -6.82
CA VAL A 199 -23.15 -4.24 -5.72
C VAL A 199 -24.37 -4.20 -4.80
N GLU A 200 -25.57 -4.01 -5.35
CA GLU A 200 -26.78 -3.94 -4.53
C GLU A 200 -27.03 -5.24 -3.74
N LYS A 201 -26.86 -6.40 -4.38
CA LYS A 201 -26.97 -7.72 -3.72
C LYS A 201 -25.96 -7.83 -2.58
N THR A 202 -24.69 -7.50 -2.83
CA THR A 202 -23.62 -7.62 -1.85
C THR A 202 -23.91 -6.75 -0.62
N PHE A 203 -24.15 -5.46 -0.82
CA PHE A 203 -24.29 -4.52 0.28
C PHE A 203 -25.61 -4.68 1.04
N ARG A 204 -26.75 -4.80 0.34
CA ARG A 204 -28.07 -4.89 1.00
C ARG A 204 -28.36 -6.28 1.53
N LYS A 205 -28.14 -7.34 0.74
CA LYS A 205 -28.54 -8.70 1.13
C LYS A 205 -27.50 -9.37 2.03
N ASN A 206 -26.22 -9.29 1.67
CA ASN A 206 -25.18 -10.03 2.40
C ASN A 206 -24.73 -9.26 3.65
N PHE A 207 -24.46 -7.96 3.53
CA PHE A 207 -23.91 -7.15 4.63
C PHE A 207 -24.93 -6.27 5.37
N LYS A 208 -26.18 -6.19 4.88
CA LYS A 208 -27.27 -5.39 5.47
C LYS A 208 -26.89 -3.91 5.67
N ILE A 209 -26.06 -3.38 4.78
CA ILE A 209 -25.62 -1.98 4.78
C ILE A 209 -26.74 -1.09 4.23
N ASN A 210 -26.92 0.08 4.84
CA ASN A 210 -27.80 1.11 4.28
C ASN A 210 -27.20 1.66 2.99
N LEU A 211 -27.78 1.30 1.84
CA LEU A 211 -27.27 1.65 0.52
C LEU A 211 -28.25 2.59 -0.20
N VAL A 212 -27.79 3.80 -0.50
CA VAL A 212 -28.43 4.74 -1.44
C VAL A 212 -27.89 4.46 -2.84
N HIS A 213 -28.70 3.81 -3.67
CA HIS A 213 -28.36 3.50 -5.06
C HIS A 213 -28.91 4.61 -5.97
N VAL A 214 -28.01 5.42 -6.52
CA VAL A 214 -28.33 6.62 -7.31
C VAL A 214 -28.20 6.30 -8.79
N LYS A 215 -29.32 6.26 -9.51
CA LYS A 215 -29.35 5.99 -10.95
C LYS A 215 -29.11 7.28 -11.75
N ALA A 216 -27.86 7.54 -12.11
CA ALA A 216 -27.44 8.78 -12.76
C ALA A 216 -27.05 8.63 -14.24
N LYS A 217 -27.21 7.44 -14.86
CA LYS A 217 -26.87 7.16 -16.27
C LYS A 217 -27.20 8.29 -17.25
N LYS A 218 -28.46 8.75 -17.30
CA LYS A 218 -28.89 9.79 -18.25
C LYS A 218 -28.12 11.11 -18.05
N ARG A 219 -27.87 11.48 -16.79
CA ARG A 219 -27.15 12.69 -16.40
C ARG A 219 -25.71 12.67 -16.90
N PHE A 220 -25.00 11.56 -16.68
CA PHE A 220 -23.62 11.39 -17.17
C PHE A 220 -23.55 11.34 -18.69
N LEU A 221 -24.38 10.51 -19.35
CA LEU A 221 -24.36 10.41 -20.82
C LEU A 221 -24.67 11.75 -21.50
N SER A 222 -25.60 12.54 -20.96
CA SER A 222 -25.90 13.86 -21.52
C SER A 222 -24.70 14.82 -21.50
N LYS A 223 -23.82 14.71 -20.50
CA LYS A 223 -22.60 15.52 -20.38
C LYS A 223 -21.43 15.01 -21.20
N LEU A 224 -21.46 13.75 -21.59
CA LEU A 224 -20.43 13.14 -22.44
C LEU A 224 -20.74 13.24 -23.92
N LYS A 225 -21.92 13.76 -24.28
CA LYS A 225 -22.33 13.98 -25.67
C LYS A 225 -21.35 14.93 -26.37
N GLY A 226 -20.84 14.51 -27.52
CA GLY A 226 -19.84 15.21 -28.32
C GLY A 226 -18.42 15.22 -27.75
N VAL A 227 -18.19 14.60 -26.58
CA VAL A 227 -16.87 14.63 -25.93
C VAL A 227 -16.02 13.45 -26.41
N ILE A 228 -14.92 13.78 -27.08
CA ILE A 228 -13.99 12.80 -27.66
C ILE A 228 -12.70 12.72 -26.82
N ASP A 229 -12.21 13.86 -26.33
CA ASP A 229 -10.95 13.94 -25.59
C ASP A 229 -11.01 13.13 -24.27
N PRO A 230 -10.07 12.19 -24.05
CA PRO A 230 -10.11 11.31 -22.88
C PRO A 230 -9.92 12.05 -21.55
N GLU A 231 -9.14 13.13 -21.52
CA GLU A 231 -8.92 13.91 -20.30
C GLU A 231 -10.14 14.75 -19.95
N GLU A 232 -10.81 15.32 -20.95
CA GLU A 232 -12.09 16.00 -20.79
C GLU A 232 -13.17 15.04 -20.27
N LYS A 233 -13.27 13.82 -20.82
CA LYS A 233 -14.17 12.78 -20.27
C LYS A 233 -13.89 12.51 -18.79
N ARG A 234 -12.62 12.36 -18.40
CA ARG A 234 -12.23 12.14 -16.98
C ARG A 234 -12.70 13.29 -16.10
N LYS A 235 -12.45 14.53 -16.49
CA LYS A 235 -12.85 15.73 -15.75
C LYS A 235 -14.36 15.83 -15.61
N ILE A 236 -15.11 15.63 -16.69
CA ILE A 236 -16.58 15.66 -16.68
C ILE A 236 -17.14 14.61 -15.74
N ILE A 237 -16.66 13.36 -15.83
CA ILE A 237 -17.15 12.26 -15.00
C ILE A 237 -16.79 12.49 -13.52
N GLY A 238 -15.56 12.90 -13.23
CA GLY A 238 -15.13 13.19 -11.86
C GLY A 238 -15.96 14.30 -11.21
N ASN A 239 -16.11 15.43 -11.90
CA ASN A 239 -16.89 16.57 -11.42
C ASN A 239 -18.37 16.20 -11.23
N GLU A 240 -18.95 15.44 -12.16
CA GLU A 240 -20.35 15.06 -12.06
C GLU A 240 -20.61 14.04 -10.96
N PHE A 241 -19.67 13.13 -10.73
CA PHE A 241 -19.72 12.19 -9.60
C PHE A 241 -19.76 12.93 -8.26
N ILE A 242 -18.89 13.92 -8.07
CA ILE A 242 -18.85 14.72 -6.84
C ILE A 242 -20.19 15.45 -6.63
N ARG A 243 -20.72 16.11 -7.68
CA ARG A 243 -22.01 16.83 -7.59
C ARG A 243 -23.16 15.90 -7.19
N VAL A 244 -23.26 14.75 -7.84
CA VAL A 244 -24.30 13.75 -7.52
C VAL A 244 -24.11 13.23 -6.09
N PHE A 245 -22.87 12.93 -5.70
CA PHE A 245 -22.58 12.47 -4.34
C PHE A 245 -22.97 13.52 -3.28
N GLU A 246 -22.65 14.79 -3.49
CA GLU A 246 -23.03 15.88 -2.59
C GLU A 246 -24.53 16.09 -2.47
N GLU A 247 -25.24 16.06 -3.61
CA GLU A 247 -26.70 16.18 -3.63
C GLU A 247 -27.36 15.09 -2.79
N GLU A 248 -26.81 13.87 -2.82
CA GLU A 248 -27.33 12.74 -2.04
C GLU A 248 -26.85 12.78 -0.58
N ALA A 249 -25.60 13.19 -0.33
CA ALA A 249 -25.08 13.37 1.01
C ALA A 249 -25.85 14.43 1.80
N LYS A 250 -26.25 15.54 1.16
CA LYS A 250 -27.07 16.60 1.78
C LYS A 250 -28.47 16.13 2.21
N LYS A 251 -29.00 15.06 1.61
CA LYS A 251 -30.29 14.46 2.02
C LYS A 251 -30.15 13.63 3.29
N ILE A 252 -28.93 13.22 3.65
CA ILE A 252 -28.63 12.47 4.86
C ILE A 252 -28.39 13.49 5.98
N LYS A 253 -29.21 13.41 7.04
CA LYS A 253 -29.11 14.34 8.17
C LYS A 253 -27.93 13.99 9.06
N ASN A 254 -27.29 15.02 9.60
CA ASN A 254 -26.28 14.93 10.67
C ASN A 254 -25.11 14.01 10.33
N VAL A 255 -24.51 14.16 9.15
CA VAL A 255 -23.31 13.40 8.78
C VAL A 255 -22.06 14.06 9.37
N ASP A 256 -21.32 13.30 10.18
CA ASP A 256 -20.12 13.76 10.86
C ASP A 256 -18.84 13.27 10.17
N TYR A 257 -18.92 12.10 9.51
CA TYR A 257 -17.75 11.41 8.97
C TYR A 257 -17.92 10.94 7.53
N LEU A 258 -16.83 10.99 6.77
CA LEU A 258 -16.70 10.43 5.43
C LEU A 258 -15.63 9.34 5.40
N VAL A 259 -16.01 8.15 4.90
CA VAL A 259 -15.09 7.04 4.69
C VAL A 259 -14.40 7.14 3.34
N GLN A 260 -13.09 6.92 3.33
CA GLN A 260 -12.29 6.75 2.13
C GLN A 260 -11.46 5.46 2.18
N GLY A 261 -11.34 4.78 1.04
CA GLY A 261 -10.53 3.57 0.89
C GLY A 261 -9.06 3.85 0.58
N THR A 262 -8.49 4.91 1.13
CA THR A 262 -7.09 5.32 0.90
C THR A 262 -6.14 4.24 1.38
N LEU A 263 -5.15 3.87 0.56
CA LEU A 263 -4.16 2.83 0.86
C LEU A 263 -2.81 3.43 1.28
N TYR A 264 -1.92 2.60 1.82
CA TYR A 264 -0.59 3.06 2.22
C TYR A 264 0.27 3.54 1.04
N SER A 265 0.12 2.93 -0.13
CA SER A 265 0.74 3.42 -1.38
C SER A 265 0.28 4.83 -1.72
N ASP A 266 -0.97 5.18 -1.43
CA ASP A 266 -1.48 6.52 -1.70
C ASP A 266 -0.83 7.56 -0.80
N VAL A 267 -0.61 7.22 0.48
CA VAL A 267 0.05 8.06 1.47
C VAL A 267 1.51 8.32 1.07
N ILE A 268 2.25 7.28 0.71
CA ILE A 268 3.67 7.39 0.30
C ILE A 268 3.80 8.30 -0.92
N GLU A 269 2.94 8.12 -1.93
CA GLU A 269 2.95 8.97 -3.12
C GLU A 269 2.63 10.42 -2.76
N SER A 270 1.57 10.67 -1.96
CA SER A 270 1.15 12.03 -1.57
C SER A 270 2.16 12.79 -0.69
N GLY A 271 3.06 12.08 0.00
CA GLY A 271 4.11 12.68 0.83
C GLY A 271 5.26 13.31 0.04
N THR A 272 5.29 13.13 -1.29
CA THR A 272 6.31 13.71 -2.16
C THR A 272 5.82 15.05 -2.75
N ARG A 273 6.69 16.08 -2.74
CA ARG A 273 6.34 17.46 -3.16
C ARG A 273 5.76 17.55 -4.59
N ASP A 274 6.10 16.61 -5.47
CA ASP A 274 5.65 16.60 -6.87
C ASP A 274 4.31 15.88 -7.09
N ALA A 275 3.85 15.03 -6.15
CA ALA A 275 2.62 14.24 -6.30
C ALA A 275 1.33 15.02 -6.02
N ALA A 276 1.41 16.16 -5.34
CA ALA A 276 0.25 17.01 -5.03
C ALA A 276 -0.49 17.49 -6.29
N LYS A 277 0.19 17.57 -7.45
CA LYS A 277 -0.41 17.96 -8.74
C LYS A 277 -1.09 16.80 -9.48
N ILE A 278 -0.74 15.55 -9.16
CA ILE A 278 -1.16 14.36 -9.94
C ILE A 278 -2.43 13.73 -9.35
N LYS A 279 -2.68 13.89 -8.03
CA LYS A 279 -3.76 13.20 -7.32
C LYS A 279 -5.04 14.00 -7.05
N SER A 280 -5.31 15.09 -7.76
CA SER A 280 -6.67 15.67 -7.82
C SER A 280 -7.74 14.68 -8.34
N HIS A 281 -7.37 13.48 -8.76
CA HIS A 281 -8.23 12.53 -9.47
C HIS A 281 -8.33 11.12 -8.86
N HIS A 282 -7.70 10.84 -7.71
CA HIS A 282 -7.81 9.54 -7.06
C HIS A 282 -8.07 9.67 -5.56
N ASN A 283 -9.19 9.08 -5.11
CA ASN A 283 -9.80 9.15 -3.77
C ASN A 283 -10.33 10.54 -3.39
N VAL A 284 -11.51 10.86 -3.93
CA VAL A 284 -12.35 12.03 -3.61
C VAL A 284 -11.59 13.36 -3.47
N ALA A 285 -10.53 13.56 -4.26
CA ALA A 285 -9.70 14.76 -4.30
C ALA A 285 -10.38 15.96 -5.00
N GLY A 286 -11.70 16.05 -4.88
CA GLY A 286 -12.50 17.15 -5.40
C GLY A 286 -13.72 17.45 -4.53
N LEU A 287 -13.75 16.97 -3.28
CA LEU A 287 -14.73 17.51 -2.33
C LEU A 287 -14.39 18.98 -2.08
N PRO A 288 -15.39 19.88 -2.13
CA PRO A 288 -15.16 21.29 -1.93
C PRO A 288 -14.62 21.57 -0.52
N ASP A 289 -13.81 22.62 -0.41
CA ASP A 289 -13.11 23.00 0.82
C ASP A 289 -14.07 23.34 1.99
N ASP A 290 -15.36 23.51 1.71
CA ASP A 290 -16.42 23.82 2.67
C ASP A 290 -17.06 22.58 3.32
N MET A 291 -16.60 21.37 2.96
CA MET A 291 -17.09 20.11 3.47
C MET A 291 -16.71 19.92 4.96
N LYS A 292 -17.70 20.00 5.86
CA LYS A 292 -17.49 19.95 7.34
C LYS A 292 -17.25 18.55 7.94
N MET A 293 -17.15 17.51 7.12
CA MET A 293 -17.02 16.12 7.60
C MET A 293 -15.57 15.76 7.95
N LYS A 294 -15.39 14.91 8.96
CA LYS A 294 -14.10 14.32 9.31
C LYS A 294 -13.84 13.05 8.50
N LEU A 295 -12.59 12.81 8.11
CA LEU A 295 -12.23 11.62 7.32
C LEU A 295 -12.02 10.39 8.21
N ILE A 296 -12.42 9.22 7.69
CA ILE A 296 -12.09 7.90 8.22
C ILE A 296 -11.44 7.10 7.09
N GLU A 297 -10.15 6.76 7.27
CA GLU A 297 -9.34 6.08 6.26
C GLU A 297 -8.82 4.74 6.83
N PRO A 298 -9.68 3.72 6.97
CA PRO A 298 -9.36 2.53 7.76
C PRO A 298 -8.35 1.60 7.07
N LEU A 299 -8.02 1.88 5.80
CA LEU A 299 -7.06 1.11 4.99
C LEU A 299 -5.73 1.86 4.83
N ARG A 300 -5.55 3.02 5.48
CA ARG A 300 -4.43 3.96 5.26
C ARG A 300 -3.05 3.34 5.50
N GLN A 301 -2.96 2.32 6.34
CA GLN A 301 -1.71 1.61 6.66
C GLN A 301 -1.56 0.26 5.93
N LEU A 302 -2.46 -0.06 5.00
CA LEU A 302 -2.50 -1.35 4.33
C LEU A 302 -2.08 -1.27 2.86
N PHE A 303 -1.41 -2.31 2.39
CA PHE A 303 -1.18 -2.56 0.97
C PHE A 303 -2.36 -3.28 0.31
N LYS A 304 -2.40 -3.22 -1.02
CA LYS A 304 -3.52 -3.74 -1.84
C LYS A 304 -3.78 -5.24 -1.64
N ASP A 305 -2.73 -6.02 -1.46
CA ASP A 305 -2.81 -7.46 -1.20
C ASP A 305 -3.33 -7.76 0.20
N GLU A 306 -2.98 -6.97 1.21
CA GLU A 306 -3.54 -7.03 2.56
C GLU A 306 -5.03 -6.69 2.56
N VAL A 307 -5.44 -5.63 1.85
CA VAL A 307 -6.86 -5.27 1.68
C VAL A 307 -7.66 -6.40 1.07
N ARG A 308 -7.08 -7.14 0.12
CA ARG A 308 -7.73 -8.32 -0.45
C ARG A 308 -7.93 -9.43 0.58
N LYS A 309 -6.89 -9.76 1.35
CA LYS A 309 -6.99 -10.75 2.44
C LYS A 309 -8.03 -10.33 3.49
N LEU A 310 -8.03 -9.05 3.85
CA LEU A 310 -8.98 -8.44 4.78
C LEU A 310 -10.42 -8.51 4.25
N GLY A 311 -10.63 -8.31 2.94
CA GLY A 311 -11.93 -8.49 2.32
C GLY A 311 -12.47 -9.91 2.45
N ILE A 312 -11.63 -10.92 2.23
CA ILE A 312 -12.01 -12.35 2.37
C ILE A 312 -12.38 -12.64 3.83
N GLU A 313 -11.56 -12.20 4.78
CA GLU A 313 -11.81 -12.40 6.22
C GLU A 313 -13.10 -11.69 6.69
N LEU A 314 -13.45 -10.56 6.08
CA LEU A 314 -14.70 -9.86 6.32
C LEU A 314 -15.92 -10.53 5.65
N GLY A 315 -15.73 -11.60 4.88
CA GLY A 315 -16.80 -12.37 4.24
C GLY A 315 -17.14 -11.96 2.81
N LEU A 316 -16.30 -11.17 2.13
CA LEU A 316 -16.45 -10.97 0.69
C LEU A 316 -16.13 -12.25 -0.07
N SER A 317 -16.83 -12.48 -1.19
CA SER A 317 -16.47 -13.58 -2.07
C SER A 317 -15.12 -13.35 -2.74
N GLU A 318 -14.39 -14.43 -3.01
CA GLU A 318 -13.13 -14.35 -3.75
C GLU A 318 -13.30 -13.67 -5.11
N GLU A 319 -14.45 -13.85 -5.77
CA GLU A 319 -14.77 -13.23 -7.06
C GLU A 319 -14.71 -11.70 -6.98
N ILE A 320 -15.28 -11.11 -5.92
CA ILE A 320 -15.27 -9.65 -5.72
C ILE A 320 -13.85 -9.18 -5.40
N VAL A 321 -13.15 -9.89 -4.52
CA VAL A 321 -11.81 -9.51 -4.04
C VAL A 321 -10.75 -9.61 -5.14
N ARG A 322 -10.82 -10.64 -5.99
CA ARG A 322 -9.89 -10.88 -7.10
C ARG A 322 -10.26 -10.11 -8.36
N ARG A 323 -11.35 -9.34 -8.35
CA ARG A 323 -11.80 -8.56 -9.50
C ARG A 323 -10.69 -7.63 -9.97
N GLN A 324 -10.49 -7.59 -11.28
CA GLN A 324 -9.52 -6.67 -11.87
C GLN A 324 -9.92 -5.22 -11.58
N PRO A 325 -8.94 -4.32 -11.37
CA PRO A 325 -9.19 -2.90 -11.22
C PRO A 325 -10.07 -2.37 -12.36
N PHE A 326 -11.06 -1.56 -11.99
CA PHE A 326 -11.94 -0.90 -12.94
C PHE A 326 -11.83 0.62 -12.70
N PRO A 327 -11.54 1.40 -13.74
CA PRO A 327 -11.32 2.84 -13.59
C PRO A 327 -12.61 3.55 -13.18
N GLY A 328 -12.52 4.64 -12.41
CA GLY A 328 -13.68 5.46 -12.03
C GLY A 328 -14.51 5.96 -13.24
N PRO A 329 -13.87 6.47 -14.31
CA PRO A 329 -14.55 6.77 -15.58
C PRO A 329 -15.19 5.57 -16.31
N GLY A 330 -14.92 4.36 -15.83
CA GLY A 330 -15.49 3.12 -16.34
C GLY A 330 -15.22 2.88 -17.83
N LEU A 331 -16.28 2.53 -18.56
CA LEU A 331 -16.22 2.26 -19.99
C LEU A 331 -15.96 3.50 -20.85
N ALA A 332 -16.16 4.73 -20.35
CA ALA A 332 -16.00 5.94 -21.15
C ALA A 332 -14.57 6.14 -21.69
N ILE A 333 -13.56 5.72 -20.92
CA ILE A 333 -12.14 5.76 -21.35
C ILE A 333 -11.71 4.52 -22.13
N ARG A 334 -12.62 3.56 -22.34
CA ARG A 334 -12.40 2.38 -23.18
C ARG A 334 -13.03 2.54 -24.57
N ILE A 335 -13.83 3.59 -24.77
CA ILE A 335 -14.41 3.97 -26.05
C ILE A 335 -13.52 5.04 -26.68
N ILE A 336 -12.93 4.71 -27.81
CA ILE A 336 -12.22 5.68 -28.66
C ILE A 336 -13.28 6.45 -29.45
N GLY A 337 -13.39 7.76 -29.21
CA GLY A 337 -14.48 8.58 -29.77
C GLY A 337 -15.53 8.98 -28.75
N GLU A 338 -16.68 9.45 -29.21
CA GLU A 338 -17.82 9.84 -28.36
C GLU A 338 -18.42 8.63 -27.60
N VAL A 339 -18.93 8.86 -26.39
CA VAL A 339 -19.64 7.85 -25.59
C VAL A 339 -21.14 7.91 -25.91
N THR A 340 -21.70 6.85 -26.49
CA THR A 340 -23.09 6.77 -26.94
C THR A 340 -23.92 5.68 -26.27
#